data_AF-A0A4Q5QQ30-F1
#
_entry.id   AF-A0A4Q5QQ30-F1
#
_cell.length_a   1.000
_cell.length_b   1.000
_cell.length_c   1.000
_cell.angle_alpha   90.00
_cell.angle_beta   90.00
_cell.angle_gamma   90.00
#
_symmetry.space_group_name_H-M   'P 1'
#
loop_
_entity.id
_entity.type
_entity.pdbx_description
1 polymer ?
#
loop_
_entity_poly.entity_id
_entity_poly.type
_entity_poly.pdbx_seq_one_letter_code
_entity_poly.pdbx_strand_id
1 'polypeptide(L)'
;MEPSGTLSFPLRTGCLRVTPLGGAWSLDELCDFAARENPKRGFLVVSKVLGRHFPVAPSTMRRSARDLAALIPTDLPGPVLVVGLAETAICLGQTIHEELRAQWRREDVFFTHSTRQRIDHPLLCRFEEPHSHASAHLIYRPEPAMLPSPKSLILIDDEISTGTTIRNLADALVGVWPGVERIAVATLTDWSAGSDWSVTIPRPTSSCSLLRGKLEWTPYLTGGPAAAFEVAAGSLGTMPLHTNFGRLGLSAAIATSPTTELPPIAGPLRIVGTGEFTYLPFRLAEALELKGHDVVVQATSRSPA
;
A
#
# COMPACT_ATOMS: atom_id res chain seq x y z
N MET A 1 -14.94 16.54 20.96
CA MET A 1 -14.55 15.33 20.21
C MET A 1 -14.36 14.26 21.28
N GLU A 2 -15.33 13.36 21.44
CA GLU A 2 -15.27 12.36 22.51
C GLU A 2 -13.98 11.54 22.39
N PRO A 3 -13.31 11.21 23.51
CA PRO A 3 -12.22 10.25 23.46
C PRO A 3 -12.85 8.91 23.05
N SER A 4 -12.64 8.51 21.80
CA SER A 4 -13.09 7.22 21.29
C SER A 4 -12.55 6.13 22.21
N GLY A 5 -13.45 5.48 22.94
CA GLY A 5 -13.09 4.46 23.91
C GLY A 5 -12.31 3.32 23.25
N THR A 6 -11.48 2.65 24.06
CA THR A 6 -10.79 1.43 23.61
C THR A 6 -11.81 0.35 23.28
N LEU A 7 -11.78 -0.14 22.05
CA LEU A 7 -12.61 -1.22 21.53
C LEU A 7 -11.91 -2.56 21.73
N SER A 8 -12.68 -3.63 21.92
CA SER A 8 -12.16 -4.97 22.19
C SER A 8 -12.65 -5.95 21.12
N PHE A 9 -11.71 -6.61 20.45
CA PHE A 9 -11.95 -7.57 19.38
C PHE A 9 -11.47 -8.96 19.83
N PRO A 10 -12.37 -9.84 20.28
CA PRO A 10 -12.03 -11.22 20.58
C PRO A 10 -11.78 -11.98 19.27
N LEU A 11 -10.62 -12.62 19.17
CA LEU A 11 -10.20 -13.44 18.03
C LEU A 11 -9.90 -14.86 18.52
N ARG A 12 -9.87 -15.83 17.59
CA ARG A 12 -9.60 -17.24 17.96
C ARG A 12 -8.24 -17.45 18.66
N THR A 13 -7.29 -16.56 18.43
CA THR A 13 -5.89 -16.61 18.90
C THR A 13 -5.64 -15.74 20.13
N GLY A 14 -6.60 -14.91 20.57
CA GLY A 14 -6.41 -13.91 21.63
C GLY A 14 -7.38 -12.74 21.53
N CYS A 15 -7.17 -11.71 22.33
CA CYS A 15 -7.97 -10.49 22.31
C CYS A 15 -7.12 -9.30 21.85
N LEU A 16 -7.61 -8.56 20.86
CA LEU A 16 -7.02 -7.32 20.39
C LEU A 16 -7.80 -6.12 20.95
N ARG A 17 -7.10 -5.22 21.64
CA ARG A 17 -7.64 -3.92 22.05
C ARG A 17 -7.16 -2.85 21.08
N VAL A 18 -8.08 -2.00 20.64
CA VAL A 18 -7.83 -0.96 19.64
C VAL A 18 -8.31 0.37 20.21
N THR A 19 -7.40 1.33 20.30
CA THR A 19 -7.72 2.69 20.73
C THR A 19 -7.51 3.63 19.56
N PRO A 20 -8.58 4.10 18.89
CA PRO A 20 -8.44 5.15 17.89
C PRO A 20 -7.93 6.43 18.55
N LEU A 21 -7.00 7.11 17.90
CA LEU A 21 -6.38 8.37 18.34
C LEU A 21 -6.78 9.56 17.45
N GLY A 22 -7.64 9.32 16.46
CA GLY A 22 -8.18 10.33 15.55
C GLY A 22 -7.82 10.06 14.08
N GLY A 23 -8.48 10.77 13.18
CA GLY A 23 -8.38 10.57 11.74
C GLY A 23 -9.61 11.14 11.03
N ALA A 24 -9.56 11.18 9.70
CA ALA A 24 -10.69 11.59 8.88
C ALA A 24 -11.72 10.47 8.67
N TRP A 25 -11.33 9.22 8.93
CA TRP A 25 -12.16 8.03 8.76
C TRP A 25 -12.34 7.30 10.09
N SER A 26 -13.49 6.65 10.27
CA SER A 26 -13.72 5.79 11.42
C SER A 26 -12.98 4.44 11.27
N LEU A 27 -12.79 3.75 12.40
CA LEU A 27 -12.20 2.41 12.42
C LEU A 27 -12.99 1.44 11.53
N ASP A 28 -14.32 1.44 11.66
CA ASP A 28 -15.20 0.51 10.96
C ASP A 28 -15.25 0.75 9.45
N GLU A 29 -15.07 1.98 8.97
CA GLU A 29 -14.97 2.26 7.54
C GLU A 29 -13.67 1.73 6.91
N LEU A 30 -12.55 1.77 7.64
CA LEU A 30 -11.23 1.46 7.08
C LEU A 30 -10.82 0.00 7.22
N CYS A 31 -11.08 -0.62 8.37
CA CYS A 31 -10.56 -1.95 8.65
C CYS A 31 -11.39 -2.76 9.64
N ASP A 32 -11.16 -4.06 9.60
CA ASP A 32 -11.55 -5.01 10.64
C ASP A 32 -10.30 -5.79 11.09
N PHE A 33 -10.48 -6.80 11.94
CA PHE A 33 -9.39 -7.62 12.46
C PHE A 33 -9.69 -9.10 12.32
N ALA A 34 -8.68 -9.89 11.96
CA ALA A 34 -8.80 -11.33 11.84
C ALA A 34 -7.69 -12.05 12.63
N ALA A 35 -7.97 -13.28 13.04
CA ALA A 35 -6.97 -14.16 13.63
C ALA A 35 -5.90 -14.54 12.58
N ARG A 36 -4.65 -14.59 13.00
CA ARG A 36 -3.52 -15.06 12.18
C ARG A 36 -2.78 -16.15 12.92
N GLU A 37 -2.43 -17.22 12.21
CA GLU A 37 -1.55 -18.27 12.74
C GLU A 37 -0.09 -17.77 12.76
N ASN A 38 0.26 -17.01 13.80
CA ASN A 38 1.63 -16.55 14.03
C ASN A 38 1.92 -16.44 15.53
N PRO A 39 3.03 -17.03 16.02
CA PRO A 39 3.32 -17.09 17.45
C PRO A 39 3.69 -15.74 18.08
N LYS A 40 4.15 -14.76 17.29
CA LYS A 40 4.52 -13.41 17.77
C LYS A 40 3.38 -12.41 17.66
N ARG A 41 2.59 -12.46 16.58
CA ARG A 41 1.45 -11.54 16.31
C ARG A 41 0.26 -12.34 15.80
N GLY A 42 -0.58 -12.82 16.71
CA GLY A 42 -1.71 -13.70 16.41
C GLY A 42 -2.91 -13.04 15.70
N PHE A 43 -2.75 -11.84 15.14
CA PHE A 43 -3.82 -11.09 14.50
C PHE A 43 -3.34 -10.42 13.20
N LEU A 44 -4.29 -9.98 12.39
CA LEU A 44 -4.10 -9.23 11.15
C LEU A 44 -5.08 -8.05 11.12
N VAL A 45 -4.62 -6.89 10.63
CA VAL A 45 -5.49 -5.77 10.26
C VAL A 45 -6.01 -6.03 8.85
N VAL A 46 -7.33 -6.00 8.69
CA VAL A 46 -8.01 -6.37 7.45
C VAL A 46 -8.60 -5.11 6.83
N SER A 47 -7.92 -4.55 5.82
CA SER A 47 -8.44 -3.38 5.11
C SER A 47 -9.77 -3.67 4.41
N LYS A 48 -10.74 -2.77 4.60
CA LYS A 48 -12.03 -2.72 3.90
C LYS A 48 -12.01 -1.82 2.66
N VAL A 49 -10.86 -1.23 2.32
CA VAL A 49 -10.73 -0.23 1.24
C VAL A 49 -9.69 -0.59 0.17
N LEU A 50 -9.10 -1.78 0.24
CA LEU A 50 -8.03 -2.22 -0.68
C LEU A 50 -8.42 -3.38 -1.60
N GLY A 51 -9.60 -3.98 -1.43
CA GLY A 51 -10.00 -5.17 -2.21
C GLY A 51 -9.21 -6.44 -1.87
N ARG A 52 -8.37 -6.43 -0.82
CA ARG A 52 -7.39 -7.50 -0.59
C ARG A 52 -7.97 -8.77 0.04
N HIS A 53 -8.77 -8.59 1.09
CA HIS A 53 -9.37 -9.68 1.86
C HIS A 53 -10.88 -9.79 1.60
N PHE A 54 -11.52 -8.63 1.41
CA PHE A 54 -12.92 -8.51 1.01
C PHE A 54 -13.00 -7.89 -0.39
N PRO A 55 -14.03 -8.24 -1.19
CA PRO A 55 -14.38 -7.46 -2.35
C PRO A 55 -14.81 -6.05 -1.93
N VAL A 56 -14.34 -5.03 -2.64
CA VAL A 56 -14.59 -3.61 -2.31
C VAL A 56 -15.13 -2.88 -3.53
N ALA A 57 -16.09 -1.99 -3.33
CA ALA A 57 -16.58 -1.11 -4.40
C ALA A 57 -15.46 -0.18 -4.91
N PRO A 58 -15.29 0.01 -6.24
CA PRO A 58 -14.26 0.88 -6.78
C PRO A 58 -14.36 2.31 -6.24
N SER A 59 -15.57 2.86 -6.11
CA SER A 59 -15.85 4.15 -5.50
C SER A 59 -15.28 4.30 -4.08
N THR A 60 -15.34 3.25 -3.26
CA THR A 60 -14.74 3.24 -1.91
C THR A 60 -13.21 3.26 -1.97
N MET A 61 -12.61 2.48 -2.88
CA MET A 61 -11.15 2.48 -3.08
C MET A 61 -10.66 3.85 -3.58
N ARG A 62 -11.36 4.45 -4.55
CA ARG A 62 -11.07 5.80 -5.06
C ARG A 62 -11.22 6.86 -3.98
N ARG A 63 -12.29 6.79 -3.17
CA ARG A 63 -12.52 7.73 -2.07
C ARG A 63 -11.38 7.70 -1.05
N SER A 64 -10.95 6.51 -0.61
CA SER A 64 -9.86 6.41 0.38
C SER A 64 -8.55 6.97 -0.17
N ALA A 65 -8.20 6.69 -1.43
CA ALA A 65 -7.02 7.26 -2.09
C ALA A 65 -7.10 8.79 -2.21
N ARG A 66 -8.24 9.33 -2.65
CA ARG A 66 -8.45 10.78 -2.78
C ARG A 66 -8.36 11.50 -1.43
N ASP A 67 -9.04 10.95 -0.42
CA ASP A 67 -9.06 11.54 0.91
C ASP A 67 -7.66 11.47 1.55
N LEU A 68 -6.88 10.41 1.28
CA LEU A 68 -5.48 10.31 1.73
C LEU A 68 -4.56 11.27 0.98
N ALA A 69 -4.74 11.42 -0.34
CA ALA A 69 -3.99 12.38 -1.15
C ALA A 69 -4.19 13.82 -0.68
N ALA A 70 -5.40 14.17 -0.22
CA ALA A 70 -5.73 15.50 0.31
C ALA A 70 -4.99 15.82 1.63
N LEU A 71 -4.46 14.81 2.35
CA LEU A 71 -3.65 15.02 3.55
C LEU A 71 -2.17 15.29 3.24
N ILE A 72 -1.73 15.07 2.01
CA ILE A 72 -0.33 15.22 1.61
C ILE A 72 -0.01 16.72 1.43
N PRO A 73 1.09 17.25 2.01
CA PRO A 73 1.46 18.65 1.86
C PRO A 73 1.62 19.06 0.39
N THR A 74 0.97 20.16 -0.01
CA THR A 74 0.95 20.66 -1.39
C THR A 74 2.22 21.44 -1.77
N ASP A 75 3.01 21.84 -0.78
CA ASP A 75 4.21 22.69 -0.92
C ASP A 75 5.50 21.88 -1.14
N LEU A 76 5.42 20.57 -1.42
CA LEU A 76 6.58 19.69 -1.61
C LEU A 76 7.48 20.20 -2.76
N PRO A 77 8.80 20.39 -2.52
CA PRO A 77 9.71 20.80 -3.58
C PRO A 77 9.73 19.76 -4.72
N GLY A 78 9.68 20.27 -5.95
CA GLY A 78 9.70 19.46 -7.16
C GLY A 78 11.11 19.12 -7.64
N PRO A 79 11.30 17.99 -8.35
CA PRO A 79 10.29 17.00 -8.75
C PRO A 79 9.83 16.09 -7.61
N VAL A 80 8.60 15.57 -7.68
CA VAL A 80 8.00 14.69 -6.66
C VAL A 80 7.88 13.27 -7.19
N LEU A 81 8.36 12.28 -6.44
CA LEU A 81 8.20 10.86 -6.75
C LEU A 81 7.33 10.16 -5.69
N VAL A 82 6.19 9.64 -6.13
CA VAL A 82 5.32 8.75 -5.35
C VAL A 82 5.86 7.31 -5.46
N VAL A 83 6.00 6.61 -4.34
CA VAL A 83 6.54 5.26 -4.27
C VAL A 83 5.57 4.36 -3.52
N GLY A 84 4.93 3.42 -4.23
CA GLY A 84 4.07 2.39 -3.62
C GLY A 84 4.87 1.21 -3.06
N LEU A 85 4.58 0.80 -1.82
CA LEU A 85 5.13 -0.42 -1.25
C LEU A 85 4.41 -1.66 -1.79
N ALA A 86 5.19 -2.64 -2.27
CA ALA A 86 4.63 -3.92 -2.70
C ALA A 86 4.21 -4.78 -1.51
N GLU A 87 3.10 -5.49 -1.58
CA GLU A 87 2.23 -5.64 -2.73
C GLU A 87 1.01 -4.71 -2.67
N THR A 88 0.47 -4.55 -1.45
CA THR A 88 -0.86 -3.97 -1.20
C THR A 88 -0.96 -2.50 -1.58
N ALA A 89 0.10 -1.71 -1.38
CA ALA A 89 0.06 -0.28 -1.58
C ALA A 89 0.36 0.16 -3.03
N ILE A 90 0.50 -0.78 -3.97
CA ILE A 90 0.74 -0.46 -5.39
C ILE A 90 -0.48 0.22 -6.01
N CYS A 91 -1.65 -0.42 -5.96
CA CYS A 91 -2.88 0.17 -6.48
C CYS A 91 -3.23 1.47 -5.75
N LEU A 92 -3.08 1.50 -4.42
CA LEU A 92 -3.29 2.70 -3.62
C LEU A 92 -2.36 3.84 -4.06
N GLY A 93 -1.06 3.59 -4.15
CA GLY A 93 -0.07 4.60 -4.53
C GLY A 93 -0.25 5.12 -5.95
N GLN A 94 -0.61 4.24 -6.89
CA GLN A 94 -0.88 4.65 -8.26
C GLN A 94 -2.15 5.50 -8.35
N THR A 95 -3.18 5.16 -7.58
CA THR A 95 -4.42 5.96 -7.47
C THR A 95 -4.14 7.33 -6.85
N ILE A 96 -3.34 7.39 -5.78
CA ILE A 96 -2.90 8.65 -5.15
C ILE A 96 -2.11 9.50 -6.15
N HIS A 97 -1.22 8.91 -6.95
CA HIS A 97 -0.51 9.65 -8.01
C HIS A 97 -1.47 10.33 -8.98
N GLU A 98 -2.55 9.67 -9.39
CA GLU A 98 -3.57 10.29 -10.23
C GLU A 98 -4.24 11.48 -9.54
N GLU A 99 -4.65 11.30 -8.29
CA GLU A 99 -5.31 12.32 -7.48
C GLU A 99 -4.42 13.55 -7.29
N LEU A 100 -3.14 13.34 -6.98
CA LEU A 100 -2.17 14.42 -6.83
C LEU A 100 -1.98 15.20 -8.14
N ARG A 101 -1.89 14.51 -9.28
CA ARG A 101 -1.80 15.18 -10.59
C ARG A 101 -3.05 15.99 -10.92
N ALA A 102 -4.23 15.47 -10.61
CA ALA A 102 -5.50 16.16 -10.80
C ALA A 102 -5.64 17.39 -9.90
N GLN A 103 -5.19 17.30 -8.64
CA GLN A 103 -5.35 18.34 -7.63
C GLN A 103 -4.27 19.43 -7.69
N TRP A 104 -3.00 19.06 -7.84
CA TRP A 104 -1.86 19.98 -7.69
C TRP A 104 -1.55 20.78 -8.96
N ARG A 105 -2.11 20.38 -10.12
CA ARG A 105 -1.92 21.06 -11.41
C ARG A 105 -0.44 21.30 -11.76
N ARG A 106 0.43 20.36 -11.40
CA ARG A 106 1.87 20.36 -11.71
C ARG A 106 2.24 19.09 -12.48
N GLU A 107 3.22 19.21 -13.37
CA GLU A 107 3.57 18.14 -14.31
C GLU A 107 4.72 17.24 -13.82
N ASP A 108 5.42 17.64 -12.76
CA ASP A 108 6.59 16.97 -12.20
C ASP A 108 6.25 16.04 -11.02
N VAL A 109 5.07 15.38 -11.08
CA VAL A 109 4.69 14.31 -10.15
C VAL A 109 4.75 12.97 -10.87
N PHE A 110 5.60 12.10 -10.35
CA PHE A 110 5.88 10.80 -10.93
C PHE A 110 5.52 9.67 -9.99
N PHE A 111 5.37 8.46 -10.50
CA PHE A 111 5.08 7.27 -9.70
C PHE A 111 6.03 6.14 -10.01
N THR A 112 6.46 5.39 -9.00
CA THR A 112 7.05 4.06 -9.13
C THR A 112 6.58 3.18 -7.97
N HIS A 113 6.95 1.90 -7.96
CA HIS A 113 6.69 1.03 -6.83
C HIS A 113 7.81 0.00 -6.64
N SER A 114 7.94 -0.48 -5.41
CA SER A 114 8.77 -1.66 -5.14
C SER A 114 8.10 -2.92 -5.70
N THR A 115 8.85 -4.01 -5.80
CA THR A 115 8.33 -5.32 -6.21
C THR A 115 9.16 -6.44 -5.59
N ARG A 116 8.59 -7.65 -5.53
CA ARG A 116 9.31 -8.89 -5.20
C ARG A 116 9.50 -9.79 -6.43
N GLN A 117 9.33 -9.24 -7.62
CA GLN A 117 9.45 -9.94 -8.90
C GLN A 117 10.67 -9.43 -9.68
N ARG A 118 11.56 -10.36 -10.05
CA ARG A 118 12.73 -10.10 -10.89
C ARG A 118 12.32 -9.95 -12.36
N ILE A 119 12.75 -8.85 -12.97
CA ILE A 119 12.71 -8.61 -14.42
C ILE A 119 14.12 -8.34 -14.95
N ASP A 120 14.31 -8.49 -16.26
CA ASP A 120 15.55 -8.14 -16.96
C ASP A 120 15.67 -6.61 -17.13
N HIS A 121 15.95 -5.92 -16.03
CA HIS A 121 16.12 -4.47 -16.01
C HIS A 121 17.09 -4.05 -14.88
N PRO A 122 17.89 -2.97 -15.04
CA PRO A 122 18.75 -2.48 -13.97
C PRO A 122 17.97 -2.08 -12.71
N LEU A 123 18.46 -2.53 -11.54
CA LEU A 123 17.96 -2.07 -10.24
C LEU A 123 18.45 -0.65 -9.94
N LEU A 124 17.57 0.16 -9.36
CA LEU A 124 17.92 1.41 -8.72
C LEU A 124 18.50 1.12 -7.33
N CYS A 125 17.75 0.39 -6.51
CA CYS A 125 18.16 -0.04 -5.17
C CYS A 125 17.33 -1.25 -4.70
N ARG A 126 17.70 -1.76 -3.52
CA ARG A 126 16.99 -2.84 -2.81
C ARG A 126 16.96 -2.54 -1.32
N PHE A 127 15.96 -3.03 -0.60
CA PHE A 127 15.88 -2.96 0.86
C PHE A 127 15.18 -4.18 1.44
N GLU A 128 15.36 -4.41 2.74
CA GLU A 128 14.81 -5.56 3.45
C GLU A 128 13.81 -5.14 4.54
N GLU A 129 12.82 -6.00 4.79
CA GLU A 129 11.87 -5.84 5.88
C GLU A 129 12.26 -6.78 7.06
N PRO A 130 12.54 -6.25 8.27
CA PRO A 130 13.10 -7.06 9.36
C PRO A 130 12.17 -8.14 9.92
N HIS A 131 10.88 -8.14 9.56
CA HIS A 131 9.88 -9.07 10.09
C HIS A 131 9.32 -10.03 9.04
N SER A 132 9.76 -9.92 7.79
CA SER A 132 9.42 -10.89 6.76
C SER A 132 10.59 -11.85 6.59
N HIS A 133 10.34 -13.16 6.72
CA HIS A 133 11.25 -14.18 6.20
C HIS A 133 11.35 -14.16 4.65
N ALA A 134 10.88 -13.08 4.02
CA ALA A 134 10.76 -12.88 2.60
C ALA A 134 12.00 -12.19 2.02
N SER A 135 12.22 -12.46 0.73
CA SER A 135 13.18 -11.80 -0.14
C SER A 135 13.07 -10.26 -0.12
N ALA A 136 14.23 -9.59 -0.24
CA ALA A 136 14.36 -8.14 -0.39
C ALA A 136 13.37 -7.53 -1.39
N HIS A 137 12.91 -6.31 -1.12
CA HIS A 137 12.21 -5.49 -2.11
C HIS A 137 13.17 -4.96 -3.16
N LEU A 138 12.72 -4.98 -4.40
CA LEU A 138 13.43 -4.44 -5.55
C LEU A 138 12.77 -3.15 -6.00
N ILE A 139 13.58 -2.14 -6.34
CA ILE A 139 13.13 -0.94 -7.05
C ILE A 139 13.99 -0.84 -8.30
N TYR A 140 13.33 -0.78 -9.46
CA TYR A 140 14.00 -0.71 -10.74
C TYR A 140 14.31 0.72 -11.14
N ARG A 141 15.37 0.91 -11.93
CA ARG A 141 15.64 2.22 -12.53
C ARG A 141 14.46 2.61 -13.42
N PRO A 142 13.99 3.86 -13.38
CA PRO A 142 12.87 4.22 -14.22
C PRO A 142 13.20 4.41 -15.71
N GLU A 143 12.21 4.20 -16.57
CA GLU A 143 12.19 4.46 -18.01
C GLU A 143 11.05 5.42 -18.41
N PRO A 144 11.29 6.36 -19.34
CA PRO A 144 12.60 6.71 -19.89
C PRO A 144 13.48 7.38 -18.83
N ALA A 145 14.79 7.46 -19.08
CA ALA A 145 15.79 8.11 -18.21
C ALA A 145 15.51 9.61 -17.89
N MET A 146 14.40 10.16 -18.38
CA MET A 146 13.94 11.52 -18.11
C MET A 146 13.28 11.69 -16.73
N LEU A 147 13.11 10.64 -15.92
CA LEU A 147 12.67 10.81 -14.55
C LEU A 147 13.72 11.60 -13.76
N PRO A 148 13.46 12.90 -13.48
CA PRO A 148 14.46 13.74 -12.87
C PRO A 148 14.69 13.30 -11.43
N SER A 149 15.90 13.54 -10.90
CA SER A 149 16.20 13.28 -9.49
C SER A 149 15.17 14.00 -8.60
N PRO A 150 14.40 13.27 -7.77
CA PRO A 150 13.34 13.88 -6.99
C PRO A 150 13.92 14.79 -5.90
N LYS A 151 13.22 15.90 -5.65
CA LYS A 151 13.41 16.73 -4.45
C LYS A 151 12.48 16.31 -3.33
N SER A 152 11.37 15.65 -3.64
CA SER A 152 10.47 15.07 -2.64
C SER A 152 10.10 13.64 -2.94
N LEU A 153 9.98 12.83 -1.89
CA LEU A 153 9.41 11.48 -1.97
C LEU A 153 8.06 11.44 -1.25
N ILE A 154 7.10 10.74 -1.84
CA ILE A 154 5.84 10.38 -1.17
C ILE A 154 5.83 8.85 -1.07
N LEU A 155 6.02 8.31 0.14
CA LEU A 155 6.09 6.86 0.38
C LEU A 155 4.72 6.37 0.83
N ILE A 156 4.17 5.38 0.13
CA ILE A 156 2.82 4.87 0.37
C ILE A 156 2.89 3.44 0.90
N ASP A 157 2.20 3.21 2.01
CA ASP A 157 1.97 1.87 2.58
C ASP A 157 0.49 1.73 3.01
N ASP A 158 0.03 0.53 3.32
CA ASP A 158 -1.33 0.34 3.84
C ASP A 158 -1.40 0.60 5.36
N GLU A 159 -0.48 0.04 6.12
CA GLU A 159 -0.35 0.24 7.57
C GLU A 159 1.06 0.66 7.99
N ILE A 160 1.15 1.46 9.05
CA ILE A 160 2.41 1.68 9.77
C ILE A 160 2.28 1.29 11.24
N SER A 161 3.32 0.66 11.77
CA SER A 161 3.42 0.25 13.18
C SER A 161 4.68 0.80 13.82
N THR A 162 5.86 0.27 13.46
CA THR A 162 7.16 0.75 13.97
C THR A 162 7.84 1.75 13.04
N GLY A 163 7.33 1.92 11.82
CA GLY A 163 7.95 2.71 10.76
C GLY A 163 9.25 2.15 10.18
N THR A 164 9.70 0.97 10.60
CA THR A 164 10.98 0.42 10.14
C THR A 164 11.02 0.14 8.63
N THR A 165 9.95 -0.42 8.05
CA THR A 165 9.88 -0.67 6.61
C THR A 165 10.01 0.62 5.80
N ILE A 166 9.27 1.66 6.19
CA ILE A 166 9.33 2.99 5.56
C ILE A 166 10.71 3.64 5.73
N ARG A 167 11.34 3.52 6.90
CA ARG A 167 12.72 4.01 7.12
C ARG A 167 13.70 3.34 6.18
N ASN A 168 13.69 2.00 6.10
CA ASN A 168 14.60 1.25 5.24
C ASN A 168 14.42 1.61 3.76
N LEU A 169 13.17 1.81 3.32
CA LEU A 169 12.86 2.31 1.98
C LEU A 169 13.42 3.73 1.77
N ALA A 170 13.18 4.64 2.71
CA ALA A 170 13.67 6.01 2.64
C ALA A 170 15.20 6.08 2.59
N ASP A 171 15.90 5.29 3.42
CA ASP A 171 17.37 5.21 3.43
C ASP A 171 17.90 4.72 2.08
N ALA A 172 17.30 3.67 1.51
CA ALA A 172 17.70 3.13 0.21
C ALA A 172 17.48 4.14 -0.93
N LEU A 173 16.39 4.91 -0.89
CA LEU A 173 16.08 5.93 -1.91
C LEU A 173 16.94 7.18 -1.75
N VAL A 174 17.16 7.67 -0.53
CA VAL A 174 18.03 8.83 -0.26
C VAL A 174 19.49 8.51 -0.56
N GLY A 175 19.91 7.25 -0.37
CA GLY A 175 21.25 6.80 -0.76
C GLY A 175 21.55 6.95 -2.25
N VAL A 176 20.54 6.75 -3.12
CA VAL A 176 20.69 6.93 -4.58
C VAL A 176 20.30 8.34 -5.06
N TRP A 177 19.46 9.05 -4.30
CA TRP A 177 19.04 10.43 -4.54
C TRP A 177 19.33 11.32 -3.32
N PRO A 178 20.60 11.67 -3.09
CA PRO A 178 20.99 12.47 -1.91
C PRO A 178 20.37 13.86 -1.88
N GLY A 179 19.94 14.36 -3.05
CA GLY A 179 19.28 15.65 -3.24
C GLY A 179 17.81 15.71 -2.85
N VAL A 180 17.21 14.62 -2.34
CA VAL A 180 15.88 14.64 -1.72
C VAL A 180 15.91 15.56 -0.49
N GLU A 181 14.96 16.47 -0.42
CA GLU A 181 14.83 17.51 0.61
C GLU A 181 13.71 17.20 1.61
N ARG A 182 12.58 16.66 1.13
CA ARG A 182 11.40 16.34 1.97
C ARG A 182 10.82 14.97 1.67
N ILE A 183 10.21 14.37 2.69
CA ILE A 183 9.49 13.10 2.57
C ILE A 183 8.07 13.29 3.12
N ALA A 184 7.08 12.76 2.44
CA ALA A 184 5.76 12.53 3.00
C ALA A 184 5.51 11.02 3.03
N VAL A 185 4.88 10.53 4.10
CA VAL A 185 4.49 9.13 4.22
C VAL A 185 2.98 9.10 4.34
N ALA A 186 2.32 8.37 3.45
CA ALA A 186 0.88 8.26 3.43
C ALA A 186 0.45 6.82 3.68
N THR A 187 -0.38 6.61 4.70
CA THR A 187 -0.91 5.29 5.07
C THR A 187 -2.41 5.33 5.32
N LEU A 188 -3.10 4.20 5.14
CA LEU A 188 -4.51 4.12 5.53
C LEU A 188 -4.62 4.14 7.06
N THR A 189 -3.77 3.38 7.75
CA THR A 189 -3.79 3.28 9.20
C THR A 189 -2.40 3.42 9.81
N ASP A 190 -2.28 4.26 10.84
CA ASP A 190 -1.08 4.41 11.66
C ASP A 190 -1.33 3.91 13.09
N TRP A 191 -0.72 2.76 13.41
CA TRP A 191 -0.81 2.07 14.69
C TRP A 191 0.37 2.36 15.62
N SER A 192 1.23 3.31 15.25
CA SER A 192 2.46 3.65 15.96
C SER A 192 2.23 4.35 17.29
N ALA A 193 0.96 4.70 17.59
CA ALA A 193 0.53 5.35 18.82
C ALA A 193 1.30 6.64 19.17
N GLY A 194 1.73 7.38 18.14
CA GLY A 194 2.50 8.62 18.32
C GLY A 194 3.98 8.41 18.59
N SER A 195 4.53 7.21 18.33
CA SER A 195 5.98 7.01 18.35
C SER A 195 6.68 7.94 17.33
N ASP A 196 7.87 8.40 17.67
CA ASP A 196 8.67 9.33 16.84
C ASP A 196 9.32 8.65 15.63
N TRP A 197 8.66 7.67 15.01
CA TRP A 197 9.23 6.93 13.87
C TRP A 197 9.59 7.87 12.71
N SER A 198 8.84 8.95 12.52
CA SER A 198 9.09 9.95 11.47
C SER A 198 10.40 10.73 11.68
N VAL A 199 10.87 10.84 12.93
CA VAL A 199 12.16 11.47 13.28
C VAL A 199 13.33 10.56 12.88
N THR A 200 13.09 9.26 12.75
CA THR A 200 14.12 8.28 12.33
C THR A 200 14.31 8.20 10.82
N ILE A 201 13.51 8.93 10.04
CA ILE A 201 13.60 8.98 8.58
C ILE A 201 14.72 9.96 8.17
N PRO A 202 15.52 9.67 7.12
CA PRO A 202 16.74 10.43 6.79
C PRO A 202 16.52 11.89 6.33
N ARG A 203 15.27 12.36 6.22
CA ARG A 203 14.90 13.71 5.79
C ARG A 203 13.67 14.21 6.56
N PRO A 204 13.42 15.54 6.64
CA PRO A 204 12.20 16.08 7.21
C PRO A 204 10.96 15.39 6.64
N THR A 205 10.14 14.82 7.53
CA THR A 205 9.06 13.90 7.16
C THR A 205 7.71 14.34 7.70
N SER A 206 6.71 14.39 6.84
CA SER A 206 5.29 14.52 7.20
C SER A 206 4.61 13.16 7.24
N SER A 207 3.82 12.89 8.28
CA SER A 207 2.98 11.69 8.39
C SER A 207 1.52 12.02 8.05
N CYS A 208 0.96 11.30 7.09
CA CYS A 208 -0.40 11.47 6.58
C CYS A 208 -1.15 10.15 6.73
N SER A 209 -2.15 10.09 7.59
CA SER A 209 -2.94 8.86 7.80
C SER A 209 -4.42 9.13 7.92
N LEU A 210 -5.25 8.31 7.27
CA LEU A 210 -6.70 8.42 7.37
C LEU A 210 -7.22 8.08 8.78
N LEU A 211 -6.54 7.16 9.46
CA LEU A 211 -6.79 6.80 10.85
C LEU A 211 -5.48 6.58 11.60
N ARG A 212 -5.42 7.10 12.82
CA ARG A 212 -4.35 6.83 13.78
C ARG A 212 -4.92 6.09 14.97
N GLY A 213 -4.15 5.18 15.55
CA GLY A 213 -4.58 4.38 16.67
C GLY A 213 -3.44 3.69 17.42
N LYS A 214 -3.81 2.92 18.44
CA LYS A 214 -2.95 2.02 19.21
C LYS A 214 -3.55 0.62 19.17
N LEU A 215 -2.68 -0.38 19.00
CA LEU A 215 -3.03 -1.80 19.07
C LEU A 215 -2.36 -2.46 20.28
N GLU A 216 -3.14 -3.17 21.08
CA GLU A 216 -2.65 -3.93 22.23
C GLU A 216 -3.16 -5.37 22.15
N TRP A 217 -2.24 -6.33 22.10
CA TRP A 217 -2.56 -7.75 21.88
C TRP A 217 -2.38 -8.56 23.17
N THR A 218 -3.38 -9.37 23.51
CA THR A 218 -3.32 -10.36 24.59
C THR A 218 -3.61 -11.75 24.03
N PRO A 219 -2.60 -12.62 23.85
CA PRO A 219 -2.82 -13.97 23.30
C PRO A 219 -3.62 -14.84 24.28
N TYR A 220 -4.46 -15.73 23.75
CA TYR A 220 -5.01 -16.82 24.56
C TYR A 220 -3.95 -17.92 24.69
N LEU A 221 -3.79 -18.47 25.90
CA LEU A 221 -2.96 -19.66 26.11
C LEU A 221 -3.58 -20.82 25.33
N THR A 222 -3.01 -21.12 24.17
CA THR A 222 -3.42 -22.28 23.36
C THR A 222 -2.39 -23.37 23.55
N GLY A 223 -2.77 -24.43 24.27
CA GLY A 223 -1.97 -25.64 24.49
C GLY A 223 -1.97 -26.58 23.28
N GLY A 224 -1.71 -26.05 22.08
CA GLY A 224 -1.56 -26.83 20.86
C GLY A 224 -0.12 -26.75 20.34
N PRO A 225 0.43 -27.83 19.75
CA PRO A 225 1.74 -27.75 19.13
C PRO A 225 1.74 -26.60 18.13
N ALA A 226 2.78 -25.77 18.17
CA ALA A 226 3.05 -24.81 17.12
C ALA A 226 3.11 -25.59 15.80
N ALA A 227 2.06 -25.52 15.00
CA ALA A 227 2.13 -26.02 13.64
C ALA A 227 3.27 -25.21 13.00
N ALA A 228 4.36 -25.89 12.69
CA ALA A 228 5.44 -25.36 11.89
C ALA A 228 4.87 -25.15 10.49
N PHE A 229 4.09 -24.08 10.31
CA PHE A 229 3.67 -23.67 9.00
C PHE A 229 4.90 -23.09 8.31
N GLU A 230 5.30 -23.87 7.32
CA GLU A 230 6.50 -23.90 6.52
C GLU A 230 7.29 -22.59 6.38
N VAL A 231 8.59 -22.77 6.55
CA VAL A 231 9.70 -22.00 5.99
C VAL A 231 9.64 -22.07 4.45
N ALA A 232 8.58 -21.54 3.85
CA ALA A 232 8.42 -21.48 2.40
C ALA A 232 7.76 -20.15 2.00
N ALA A 233 8.53 -19.06 2.09
CA ALA A 233 8.26 -17.84 1.34
C ALA A 233 9.49 -16.91 1.46
N GLY A 234 10.49 -17.12 0.61
CA GLY A 234 11.75 -16.35 0.69
C GLY A 234 12.46 -16.08 -0.63
N SER A 235 11.94 -16.58 -1.76
CA SER A 235 12.55 -16.32 -3.07
C SER A 235 11.79 -15.24 -3.80
N LEU A 236 12.53 -14.32 -4.41
CA LEU A 236 12.00 -13.44 -5.44
C LEU A 236 11.35 -14.28 -6.53
N GLY A 237 10.16 -13.89 -6.96
CA GLY A 237 9.59 -14.43 -8.19
C GLY A 237 10.37 -13.93 -9.41
N THR A 238 10.13 -14.54 -10.57
CA THR A 238 10.72 -14.10 -11.84
C THR A 238 9.60 -13.85 -12.83
N MET A 239 9.65 -12.71 -13.48
CA MET A 239 8.69 -12.32 -14.50
C MET A 239 9.42 -12.14 -15.84
N PRO A 240 9.37 -13.15 -16.72
CA PRO A 240 10.10 -13.13 -17.99
C PRO A 240 9.51 -12.13 -19.01
N LEU A 241 8.21 -11.84 -18.90
CA LEU A 241 7.52 -10.86 -19.73
C LEU A 241 7.05 -9.70 -18.85
N HIS A 242 7.55 -8.50 -19.10
CA HIS A 242 7.21 -7.30 -18.36
C HIS A 242 6.53 -6.27 -19.25
N THR A 243 5.39 -5.74 -18.79
CA THR A 243 4.81 -4.49 -19.29
C THR A 243 4.87 -3.46 -18.16
N ASN A 244 5.30 -2.23 -18.46
CA ASN A 244 5.44 -1.21 -17.43
C ASN A 244 4.07 -0.70 -16.97
N PHE A 245 3.62 -1.19 -15.82
CA PHE A 245 2.43 -0.68 -15.13
C PHE A 245 2.74 0.27 -13.97
N GLY A 246 4.00 0.73 -13.83
CA GLY A 246 4.45 1.48 -12.67
C GLY A 246 5.90 1.19 -12.28
N ARG A 247 6.34 -0.04 -12.51
CA ARG A 247 7.62 -0.56 -12.01
C ARG A 247 8.84 0.16 -12.55
N LEU A 248 8.78 0.57 -13.82
CA LEU A 248 9.82 1.38 -14.46
C LEU A 248 9.45 2.86 -14.44
N GLY A 249 8.60 3.29 -13.50
CA GLY A 249 8.21 4.69 -13.39
C GLY A 249 7.08 5.09 -14.35
N LEU A 250 6.31 6.11 -13.96
CA LEU A 250 5.25 6.73 -14.73
C LEU A 250 5.24 8.24 -14.54
N SER A 251 5.03 8.97 -15.63
CA SER A 251 4.72 10.40 -15.64
C SER A 251 3.22 10.70 -15.75
N ALA A 252 2.43 9.69 -16.08
CA ALA A 252 0.99 9.80 -16.25
C ALA A 252 0.27 8.51 -15.85
N ALA A 253 -1.03 8.65 -15.61
CA ALA A 253 -1.95 7.55 -15.40
C ALA A 253 -1.91 6.55 -16.57
N ILE A 254 -2.00 5.25 -16.26
CA ILE A 254 -2.23 4.21 -17.26
C ILE A 254 -3.72 3.96 -17.36
N ALA A 255 -4.24 3.99 -18.59
CA ALA A 255 -5.65 3.76 -18.92
C ALA A 255 -5.82 2.72 -20.04
N THR A 256 -4.98 1.67 -20.05
CA THR A 256 -5.06 0.62 -21.07
C THR A 256 -6.37 -0.14 -20.97
N SER A 257 -7.07 -0.27 -22.10
CA SER A 257 -8.27 -1.11 -22.19
C SER A 257 -7.91 -2.60 -22.11
N PRO A 258 -8.85 -3.47 -21.71
CA PRO A 258 -8.67 -4.92 -21.79
C PRO A 258 -8.26 -5.34 -23.20
N THR A 259 -7.32 -6.27 -23.30
CA THR A 259 -6.86 -6.82 -24.60
C THR A 259 -7.89 -7.76 -25.23
N THR A 260 -8.81 -8.29 -24.43
CA THR A 260 -9.92 -9.13 -24.84
C THR A 260 -11.24 -8.42 -24.55
N GLU A 261 -12.22 -8.56 -25.45
CA GLU A 261 -13.57 -8.08 -25.20
C GLU A 261 -14.15 -8.70 -23.93
N LEU A 262 -14.92 -7.89 -23.18
CA LEU A 262 -15.62 -8.37 -22.01
C LEU A 262 -16.79 -9.26 -22.45
N PRO A 263 -17.05 -10.38 -21.75
CA PRO A 263 -18.25 -11.16 -21.99
C PRO A 263 -19.50 -10.31 -21.70
N PRO A 264 -20.67 -10.67 -22.26
CA PRO A 264 -21.93 -10.00 -21.95
C PRO A 264 -22.18 -9.93 -20.44
N ILE A 265 -22.45 -8.72 -19.94
CA ILE A 265 -22.67 -8.47 -18.52
C ILE A 265 -24.14 -8.67 -18.21
N ALA A 266 -24.48 -9.76 -17.51
CA ALA A 266 -25.86 -10.12 -17.17
C ALA A 266 -26.19 -9.96 -15.66
N GLY A 267 -25.23 -9.53 -14.83
CA GLY A 267 -25.42 -9.43 -13.39
C GLY A 267 -24.21 -8.84 -12.66
N PRO A 268 -24.15 -9.00 -11.32
CA PRO A 268 -23.06 -8.47 -10.49
C PRO A 268 -21.70 -9.02 -10.92
N LEU A 269 -20.70 -8.14 -10.92
CA LEU A 269 -19.35 -8.43 -11.38
C LEU A 269 -18.36 -8.42 -10.21
N ARG A 270 -17.40 -9.33 -10.28
CA ARG A 270 -16.20 -9.28 -9.46
C ARG A 270 -14.97 -9.25 -10.36
N ILE A 271 -14.25 -8.14 -10.33
CA ILE A 271 -13.01 -7.98 -11.08
C ILE A 271 -11.85 -8.36 -10.16
N VAL A 272 -11.08 -9.36 -10.58
CA VAL A 272 -10.03 -9.95 -9.74
C VAL A 272 -8.65 -9.56 -10.27
N GLY A 273 -7.85 -8.88 -9.45
CA GLY A 273 -6.42 -8.68 -9.67
C GLY A 273 -5.57 -9.77 -9.02
N THR A 274 -4.35 -9.93 -9.49
CA THR A 274 -3.44 -10.97 -9.00
C THR A 274 -2.18 -10.32 -8.46
N GLY A 275 -1.90 -10.57 -7.17
CA GLY A 275 -0.70 -10.06 -6.53
C GLY A 275 -0.55 -8.53 -6.66
N GLU A 276 0.58 -8.09 -7.21
CA GLU A 276 0.88 -6.67 -7.49
C GLU A 276 0.11 -6.08 -8.68
N PHE A 277 -0.57 -6.90 -9.49
CA PHE A 277 -1.31 -6.48 -10.69
C PHE A 277 -2.78 -6.18 -10.38
N THR A 278 -3.01 -5.16 -9.56
CA THR A 278 -4.36 -4.81 -9.07
C THR A 278 -4.90 -3.50 -9.62
N TYR A 279 -4.03 -2.60 -10.08
CA TYR A 279 -4.44 -1.28 -10.56
C TYR A 279 -5.31 -1.30 -11.82
N LEU A 280 -4.93 -2.04 -12.87
CA LEU A 280 -5.77 -2.13 -14.07
C LEU A 280 -7.12 -2.83 -13.83
N PRO A 281 -7.18 -3.95 -13.08
CA PRO A 281 -8.44 -4.51 -12.59
C PRO A 281 -9.32 -3.48 -11.87
N PHE A 282 -8.73 -2.66 -10.99
CA PHE A 282 -9.44 -1.57 -10.32
C PHE A 282 -9.97 -0.52 -11.31
N ARG A 283 -9.15 -0.04 -12.27
CA ARG A 283 -9.59 0.93 -13.28
C ARG A 283 -10.71 0.41 -14.18
N LEU A 284 -10.67 -0.88 -14.54
CA LEU A 284 -11.75 -1.52 -15.27
C LEU A 284 -13.04 -1.52 -14.45
N ALA A 285 -12.95 -1.92 -13.18
CA ALA A 285 -14.10 -1.94 -12.28
C ALA A 285 -14.69 -0.54 -12.08
N GLU A 286 -13.84 0.48 -11.90
CA GLU A 286 -14.27 1.88 -11.80
C GLU A 286 -15.02 2.34 -13.07
N ALA A 287 -14.51 2.01 -14.26
CA ALA A 287 -15.18 2.34 -15.51
C ALA A 287 -16.54 1.62 -15.68
N LEU A 288 -16.68 0.42 -15.12
CA LEU A 288 -17.94 -0.35 -15.13
C LEU A 288 -18.93 0.21 -14.10
N GLU A 289 -18.47 0.57 -12.90
CA GLU A 289 -19.29 1.21 -11.86
C GLU A 289 -19.89 2.53 -12.37
N LEU A 290 -19.07 3.35 -13.07
CA LEU A 290 -19.54 4.60 -13.70
C LEU A 290 -20.57 4.38 -14.82
N LYS A 291 -20.62 3.19 -15.42
CA LYS A 291 -21.66 2.79 -16.39
C LYS A 291 -22.91 2.21 -15.73
N GLY A 292 -22.96 2.18 -14.39
CA GLY A 292 -24.10 1.67 -13.62
C GLY A 292 -24.09 0.17 -13.38
N HIS A 293 -22.96 -0.53 -13.60
CA HIS A 293 -22.84 -1.94 -13.26
C HIS A 293 -22.58 -2.13 -11.75
N ASP A 294 -23.21 -3.14 -11.16
CA ASP A 294 -22.87 -3.63 -9.82
C ASP A 294 -21.55 -4.39 -9.89
N VAL A 295 -20.48 -3.79 -9.36
CA VAL A 295 -19.12 -4.31 -9.51
C VAL A 295 -18.29 -4.10 -8.25
N VAL A 296 -17.50 -5.11 -7.91
CA VAL A 296 -16.52 -5.07 -6.81
C VAL A 296 -15.15 -5.52 -7.29
N VAL A 297 -14.11 -5.01 -6.65
CA VAL A 297 -12.70 -5.37 -6.88
C VAL A 297 -12.24 -6.30 -5.79
N GLN A 298 -11.54 -7.37 -6.18
CA GLN A 298 -10.83 -8.24 -5.24
C GLN A 298 -9.42 -8.54 -5.75
N ALA A 299 -8.46 -8.75 -4.86
CA ALA A 299 -7.13 -9.23 -5.19
C ALA A 299 -6.88 -10.63 -4.59
N THR A 300 -6.24 -11.53 -5.34
CA THR A 300 -5.89 -12.85 -4.81
C THR A 300 -4.72 -12.76 -3.84
N SER A 301 -4.80 -13.47 -2.71
CA SER A 301 -3.66 -13.61 -1.81
C SER A 301 -2.62 -14.58 -2.32
N ARG A 302 -1.37 -14.13 -2.30
CA ARG A 302 -0.14 -14.86 -2.66
C ARG A 302 0.08 -14.92 -4.16
N SER A 303 1.17 -14.28 -4.59
CA SER A 303 2.05 -14.91 -5.56
C SER A 303 2.70 -16.11 -4.84
N PRO A 304 2.49 -17.37 -5.26
CA PRO A 304 3.65 -18.23 -5.35
C PRO A 304 4.55 -17.63 -6.44
N ALA A 305 5.85 -17.52 -6.14
CA ALA A 305 6.82 -17.73 -7.20
C ALA A 305 6.67 -19.16 -7.71
#